data_AF-A0A699VCN9-F1
#
_entry.id   AF-A0A699VCN9-F1
#
_cell.length_a   1.000
_cell.length_b   1.000
_cell.length_c   1.000
_cell.angle_alpha   90.00
_cell.angle_beta   90.00
_cell.angle_gamma   90.00
#
_symmetry.space_group_name_H-M   'P 1'
#
loop_
_entity.id
_entity.type
_entity.pdbx_description
1 polymer ?
#
loop_
_entity_poly.entity_id
_entity_poly.type
_entity_poly.pdbx_seq_one_letter_code
_entity_poly.pdbx_strand_id
1 'polypeptide(L)'
;HSWLNFEGFDKMILDTWNGLSFVDLNHMVRFKKKLQALKKESRIWINAYKKKQAGCSQDIHAKLHQIDIELEKGGSNEDILLARMDLLKRLNDFQSSEARDRIQKAKIQWAIEGDENSKFFHGVINRKLANLAVKGVMVDGVWKDDPCLVKEEFRLHFASRFSEPTSNRCR
;
A
#
# COMPACT_ATOMS: atom_id res chain seq x y z
N HIS A 1 -4.49 -6.78 -5.42
CA HIS A 1 -3.70 -8.02 -5.42
C HIS A 1 -4.31 -8.96 -6.44
N SER A 2 -3.54 -9.80 -7.12
CA SER A 2 -4.06 -10.61 -8.23
C SER A 2 -5.12 -11.62 -7.79
N TRP A 3 -5.09 -12.03 -6.52
CA TRP A 3 -6.02 -13.00 -5.94
C TRP A 3 -7.48 -12.56 -5.83
N LEU A 4 -7.77 -11.26 -5.96
CA LEU A 4 -9.16 -10.78 -6.02
C LEU A 4 -9.86 -11.23 -7.31
N ASN A 5 -9.10 -11.50 -8.37
CA ASN A 5 -9.63 -11.94 -9.66
C ASN A 5 -9.57 -13.47 -9.81
N PHE A 6 -9.26 -14.20 -8.74
CA PHE A 6 -9.24 -15.66 -8.81
C PHE A 6 -10.67 -16.18 -8.89
N GLU A 7 -10.90 -17.07 -9.85
CA GLU A 7 -12.19 -17.71 -10.01
C GLU A 7 -12.62 -18.40 -8.72
N GLY A 8 -13.85 -18.14 -8.29
CA GLY A 8 -14.41 -18.67 -7.05
C GLY A 8 -14.07 -17.87 -5.79
N PHE A 9 -13.29 -16.79 -5.88
CA PHE A 9 -12.99 -15.93 -4.72
C PHE A 9 -14.25 -15.30 -4.11
N ASP A 10 -15.11 -14.70 -4.93
CA ASP A 10 -16.35 -14.06 -4.45
C ASP A 10 -17.30 -15.07 -3.79
N LYS A 11 -17.41 -16.26 -4.40
CA LYS A 11 -18.18 -17.37 -3.84
C LYS A 11 -17.62 -17.78 -2.48
N MET A 12 -16.30 -17.96 -2.37
CA MET A 12 -15.64 -18.28 -1.09
C MET A 12 -15.93 -17.23 -0.02
N ILE A 13 -15.89 -15.94 -0.37
CA ILE A 13 -16.21 -14.86 0.56
C ILE A 13 -17.67 -14.93 1.02
N LEU A 14 -18.61 -15.11 0.09
CA LEU A 14 -20.04 -15.22 0.39
C LEU A 14 -20.35 -16.42 1.29
N ASP A 15 -19.84 -17.59 0.93
CA ASP A 15 -20.04 -18.83 1.68
C ASP A 15 -19.48 -18.70 3.10
N THR A 16 -18.27 -18.17 3.23
CA THR A 16 -17.64 -17.90 4.53
C THR A 16 -18.44 -16.87 5.32
N TRP A 17 -18.85 -15.77 4.69
CA TRP A 17 -19.58 -14.70 5.37
C TRP A 17 -20.92 -15.16 5.91
N ASN A 18 -21.65 -15.97 5.14
CA ASN A 18 -22.97 -16.46 5.52
C ASN A 18 -22.88 -17.60 6.55
N GLY A 19 -21.81 -18.41 6.52
CA GLY A 19 -21.57 -19.47 7.51
C GLY A 19 -21.10 -18.96 8.87
N LEU A 20 -20.61 -17.72 8.97
CA LEU A 20 -20.09 -17.16 10.22
C LEU A 20 -21.20 -16.58 11.11
N SER A 21 -21.48 -17.26 12.23
CA SER A 21 -22.34 -16.78 13.31
C SER A 21 -21.53 -16.54 14.59
N PHE A 22 -21.69 -15.36 15.19
CA PHE A 22 -21.07 -14.99 16.46
C PHE A 22 -22.13 -14.50 17.43
N VAL A 23 -22.13 -15.05 18.64
CA VAL A 23 -22.96 -14.59 19.75
C VAL A 23 -22.13 -13.61 20.59
N ASP A 24 -22.34 -12.31 20.38
CA ASP A 24 -21.92 -11.27 21.32
C ASP A 24 -23.00 -10.19 21.41
N LEU A 25 -23.13 -9.55 22.57
CA LEU A 25 -24.09 -8.46 22.80
C LEU A 25 -23.73 -7.19 22.03
N ASN A 26 -22.42 -6.94 21.82
CA ASN A 26 -21.94 -5.77 21.11
C ASN A 26 -21.80 -6.07 19.61
N HIS A 27 -22.61 -5.38 18.80
CA HIS A 27 -22.60 -5.51 17.34
C HIS A 27 -21.24 -5.21 16.69
N MET A 28 -20.46 -4.26 17.22
CA MET A 28 -19.13 -3.94 16.71
C MET A 28 -18.12 -5.03 17.01
N VAL A 29 -18.21 -5.66 18.19
CA VAL A 29 -17.36 -6.81 18.54
C VAL A 29 -17.66 -8.00 17.62
N ARG A 30 -18.94 -8.28 17.34
CA ARG A 30 -19.34 -9.32 16.37
C ARG A 30 -18.79 -9.03 14.99
N PHE A 31 -18.96 -7.80 14.51
CA PHE A 31 -18.48 -7.40 13.19
C PHE A 31 -16.96 -7.55 13.07
N LYS A 32 -16.20 -7.09 14.07
CA LYS A 32 -14.75 -7.26 14.15
C LYS A 32 -14.35 -8.74 14.11
N LYS A 33 -14.98 -9.60 14.91
CA LYS A 33 -14.70 -11.06 14.91
C LYS A 33 -15.02 -11.68 13.55
N LYS A 34 -16.10 -11.26 12.91
CA LYS A 34 -16.48 -11.72 11.56
C LYS A 34 -15.44 -11.35 10.52
N LEU A 35 -14.94 -10.12 10.53
CA LEU A 35 -13.84 -9.69 9.66
C LEU A 35 -12.53 -10.46 9.94
N GLN A 36 -12.22 -10.73 11.21
CA GLN A 36 -11.03 -11.50 11.59
C GLN A 36 -11.10 -12.94 11.07
N ALA A 37 -12.25 -13.60 11.21
CA ALA A 37 -12.48 -14.94 10.69
C ALA A 37 -12.40 -14.96 9.16
N LEU A 38 -13.08 -14.03 8.48
CA LEU A 38 -13.03 -13.91 7.01
C LEU A 38 -11.58 -13.71 6.52
N LYS A 39 -10.80 -12.88 7.20
CA LYS A 39 -9.38 -12.66 6.88
C LYS A 39 -8.56 -13.94 7.01
N LYS A 40 -8.83 -14.77 8.03
CA LYS A 40 -8.15 -16.06 8.24
C LYS A 40 -8.49 -17.04 7.12
N GLU A 41 -9.77 -17.21 6.81
CA GLU A 41 -10.23 -18.11 5.74
C GLU A 41 -9.71 -17.67 4.37
N SER A 42 -9.75 -16.36 4.09
CA SER A 42 -9.17 -15.79 2.86
C SER A 42 -7.69 -16.15 2.70
N ARG A 43 -6.90 -16.09 3.79
CA ARG A 43 -5.47 -16.46 3.75
C ARG A 43 -5.28 -17.94 3.44
N ILE A 44 -6.05 -18.81 4.09
CA ILE A 44 -5.99 -20.26 3.87
C ILE A 44 -6.33 -20.57 2.41
N TRP A 45 -7.44 -20.02 1.91
CA TRP A 45 -7.90 -20.23 0.55
C TRP A 45 -6.90 -19.73 -0.48
N ILE A 46 -6.38 -18.51 -0.33
CA ILE A 46 -5.37 -17.94 -1.25
C ILE A 46 -4.12 -18.82 -1.30
N ASN A 47 -3.65 -19.32 -0.14
CA ASN A 47 -2.48 -20.19 -0.09
C ASN A 47 -2.74 -21.53 -0.80
N ALA A 48 -3.90 -22.13 -0.58
CA ALA A 48 -4.30 -23.37 -1.27
C ALA A 48 -4.41 -23.16 -2.79
N TYR A 49 -5.02 -22.06 -3.22
CA TYR A 49 -5.14 -21.70 -4.63
C TYR A 49 -3.76 -21.54 -5.27
N LYS A 50 -2.85 -20.79 -4.63
CA LYS A 50 -1.48 -20.60 -5.12
C LYS A 50 -0.70 -21.91 -5.21
N LYS A 51 -0.86 -22.81 -4.24
CA LYS A 51 -0.25 -24.15 -4.29
C LYS A 51 -0.78 -24.97 -5.46
N LYS A 52 -2.09 -24.95 -5.70
CA LYS A 52 -2.71 -25.60 -6.86
C LYS A 52 -2.21 -25.00 -8.18
N GLN A 53 -2.10 -23.68 -8.25
CA GLN A 53 -1.60 -22.97 -9.43
C GLN A 53 -0.14 -23.33 -9.73
N ALA A 54 0.72 -23.41 -8.71
CA ALA A 54 2.11 -23.84 -8.87
C ALA A 54 2.21 -25.27 -9.43
N GLY A 55 1.41 -26.20 -8.93
CA GLY A 55 1.32 -27.56 -9.49
C GLY A 55 0.87 -27.56 -10.96
N CYS A 56 -0.18 -26.80 -11.28
CA CYS A 56 -0.64 -26.66 -12.67
C CYS A 56 0.44 -26.06 -13.58
N SER A 57 1.24 -25.10 -13.10
CA SER A 57 2.35 -24.54 -13.86
C SER A 57 3.43 -25.58 -14.14
N GLN A 58 3.75 -26.45 -13.16
CA GLN A 58 4.69 -27.56 -13.35
C GLN A 58 4.18 -28.55 -14.40
N ASP A 59 2.89 -28.89 -14.36
CA ASP A 59 2.25 -29.76 -15.36
C ASP A 59 2.29 -29.14 -16.77
N ILE A 60 2.07 -27.82 -16.89
CA ILE A 60 2.18 -27.11 -18.17
C ILE A 60 3.61 -27.19 -18.71
N HIS A 61 4.63 -26.96 -17.85
CA HIS A 61 6.03 -27.09 -18.27
C HIS A 61 6.37 -28.52 -18.73
N ALA A 62 5.89 -29.54 -18.02
CA ALA A 62 6.10 -30.93 -18.41
C ALA A 62 5.46 -31.24 -19.78
N LYS A 63 4.24 -30.74 -20.03
CA LYS A 63 3.54 -30.90 -21.32
C LYS A 63 4.23 -30.16 -22.46
N LEU A 64 4.70 -28.93 -22.22
CA LEU A 64 5.47 -28.17 -23.21
C LEU A 64 6.75 -28.90 -23.59
N HIS A 65 7.49 -29.41 -22.60
CA HIS A 65 8.70 -30.20 -22.85
C HIS A 65 8.42 -31.47 -23.66
N GLN A 66 7.30 -32.16 -23.40
CA GLN A 66 6.88 -33.32 -24.19
C GLN A 66 6.59 -32.93 -25.65
N ILE A 67 5.90 -31.82 -25.88
CA ILE A 67 5.64 -31.29 -27.22
C ILE A 67 6.95 -30.93 -27.92
N ASP A 68 7.90 -30.29 -27.22
CA ASP A 68 9.19 -29.91 -27.80
C ASP A 68 9.98 -31.16 -28.27
N ILE A 69 9.99 -32.25 -27.48
CA ILE A 69 10.57 -33.54 -27.89
C ILE A 69 9.89 -34.13 -29.14
N GLU A 70 8.56 -34.04 -29.23
CA GLU A 70 7.81 -34.55 -30.38
C GLU A 70 8.11 -33.77 -31.66
N LEU A 71 8.24 -32.45 -31.54
CA LEU A 71 8.64 -31.58 -32.65
C LEU A 71 10.07 -31.85 -33.12
N GLU A 72 11.02 -32.08 -32.20
CA GLU A 72 12.41 -32.45 -32.54
C GLU A 72 12.50 -33.75 -33.35
N LYS A 73 11.58 -34.69 -33.11
CA LYS A 73 11.47 -35.95 -33.87
C LYS A 73 10.80 -35.78 -35.23
N GLY A 74 10.44 -34.56 -35.62
CA GLY A 74 9.72 -34.27 -36.86
C GLY A 74 8.21 -34.52 -36.80
N GLY A 75 7.66 -34.78 -35.61
CA GLY A 75 6.23 -35.01 -35.39
C GLY A 75 5.43 -33.70 -35.31
N SER A 76 5.39 -32.93 -36.40
CA SER A 76 4.59 -31.70 -36.45
C SER A 76 3.19 -31.97 -37.01
N ASN A 77 2.18 -31.66 -36.21
CA ASN A 77 0.77 -31.61 -36.61
C ASN A 77 0.14 -30.32 -36.06
N GLU A 78 -0.88 -29.80 -36.74
CA GLU A 78 -1.62 -28.59 -36.36
C GLU A 78 -2.14 -28.68 -34.92
N ASP A 79 -2.67 -29.85 -34.51
CA ASP A 79 -3.18 -30.06 -33.15
C ASP A 79 -2.11 -29.87 -32.07
N ILE A 80 -0.88 -30.29 -32.35
CA ILE A 80 0.26 -30.16 -31.42
C ILE A 80 0.66 -28.69 -31.29
N LEU A 81 0.66 -27.94 -32.41
CA LEU A 81 0.96 -26.52 -32.41
C LEU A 81 -0.12 -25.71 -31.67
N LEU A 82 -1.40 -26.03 -31.88
CA LEU A 82 -2.51 -25.42 -31.16
C LEU A 82 -2.43 -25.70 -29.65
N ALA A 83 -2.15 -26.95 -29.25
CA ALA A 83 -1.97 -27.31 -27.85
C ALA A 83 -0.79 -26.55 -27.22
N ARG A 84 0.34 -26.43 -27.93
CA ARG A 84 1.50 -25.64 -27.47
C ARG A 84 1.14 -24.18 -27.25
N MET A 85 0.41 -23.58 -28.18
CA MET A 85 -0.01 -22.18 -28.09
C MET A 85 -0.95 -21.94 -26.89
N ASP A 86 -1.92 -22.82 -26.63
CA ASP A 86 -2.80 -22.73 -25.46
C ASP A 86 -2.00 -22.83 -24.14
N LEU A 87 -1.09 -23.80 -24.07
CA LEU A 87 -0.22 -23.98 -22.90
C LEU A 87 0.67 -22.77 -22.64
N LEU A 88 1.26 -22.18 -23.68
CA LEU A 88 2.07 -20.96 -23.57
C LEU A 88 1.23 -19.76 -23.11
N LYS A 89 0.01 -19.60 -23.65
CA LYS A 89 -0.92 -18.55 -23.22
C LYS A 89 -1.25 -18.67 -21.73
N ARG A 90 -1.63 -19.88 -21.29
CA ARG A 90 -1.93 -20.15 -19.87
C ARG A 90 -0.73 -19.89 -18.96
N LEU A 91 0.47 -20.26 -19.40
CA LEU A 91 1.70 -19.98 -18.66
C LEU A 91 1.96 -18.48 -18.54
N ASN A 92 1.77 -17.73 -19.63
CA ASN A 92 1.92 -16.28 -19.63
C ASN A 92 0.88 -15.58 -18.73
N ASP A 93 -0.35 -16.09 -18.67
CA ASP A 93 -1.38 -15.58 -17.75
C ASP A 93 -0.96 -15.75 -16.28
N PHE A 94 -0.36 -16.90 -15.94
CA PHE A 94 0.20 -17.14 -14.61
C PHE A 94 1.35 -16.18 -14.29
N GLN A 95 2.33 -16.05 -15.19
CA GLN A 95 3.46 -15.14 -15.01
C GLN A 95 3.01 -13.67 -14.87
N SER A 96 2.03 -13.25 -15.66
CA SER A 96 1.44 -11.91 -15.60
C SER A 96 0.71 -11.66 -14.27
N SER A 97 0.04 -12.68 -13.72
CA SER A 97 -0.57 -12.62 -12.39
C SER A 97 0.49 -12.46 -11.28
N GLU A 98 1.57 -13.25 -11.34
CA GLU A 98 2.66 -13.16 -10.38
C GLU A 98 3.40 -11.82 -10.43
N ALA A 99 3.65 -11.32 -11.63
CA ALA A 99 4.28 -10.01 -11.85
C ALA A 99 3.47 -8.88 -11.21
N ARG A 100 2.14 -8.87 -11.40
CA ARG A 100 1.24 -7.91 -10.73
C ARG A 100 1.33 -7.98 -9.21
N ASP A 101 1.39 -9.19 -8.66
CA ASP A 101 1.54 -9.41 -7.22
C ASP A 101 2.88 -8.89 -6.69
N ARG A 102 3.99 -9.10 -7.43
CA ARG A 102 5.32 -8.58 -7.10
C ARG A 102 5.35 -7.05 -7.11
N ILE A 103 4.80 -6.43 -8.17
CA ILE A 103 4.70 -4.97 -8.28
C ILE A 103 3.92 -4.39 -7.10
N GLN A 104 2.78 -4.99 -6.75
CA GLN A 104 2.00 -4.49 -5.63
C GLN A 104 2.74 -4.62 -4.29
N LYS A 105 3.41 -5.75 -4.04
CA LYS A 105 4.23 -5.92 -2.83
C LYS A 105 5.34 -4.89 -2.76
N ALA A 106 6.03 -4.62 -3.87
CA ALA A 106 7.05 -3.59 -3.94
C ALA A 106 6.46 -2.20 -3.60
N LYS A 107 5.31 -1.84 -4.17
CA LYS A 107 4.63 -0.56 -3.85
C LYS A 107 4.28 -0.44 -2.37
N ILE A 108 3.78 -1.52 -1.76
CA ILE A 108 3.47 -1.54 -0.32
C ILE A 108 4.76 -1.38 0.49
N GLN A 109 5.83 -2.09 0.11
CA GLN A 109 7.12 -2.00 0.78
C GLN A 109 7.68 -0.57 0.72
N TRP A 110 7.64 0.04 -0.46
CA TRP A 110 8.06 1.44 -0.65
C TRP A 110 7.24 2.42 0.19
N ALA A 111 5.92 2.20 0.31
CA ALA A 111 5.08 3.05 1.15
C ALA A 111 5.40 2.90 2.65
N ILE A 112 5.87 1.73 3.09
CA ILE A 112 6.24 1.46 4.49
C ILE A 112 7.64 1.99 4.80
N GLU A 113 8.62 1.67 3.95
CA GLU A 113 10.03 2.03 4.15
C GLU A 113 10.28 3.52 3.85
N GLY A 114 9.43 4.12 3.03
CA GLY A 114 9.72 5.40 2.39
C GLY A 114 10.78 5.24 1.30
N ASP A 115 10.91 6.24 0.44
CA ASP A 115 12.07 6.35 -0.44
C ASP A 115 13.16 7.23 0.21
N GLU A 116 14.41 7.04 -0.20
CA GLU A 116 15.53 7.90 0.25
C GLU A 116 15.28 9.38 -0.09
N ASN A 117 14.49 9.62 -1.12
CA ASN A 117 14.09 10.93 -1.61
C ASN A 117 13.25 11.70 -0.56
N SER A 118 12.31 11.03 0.10
CA SER A 118 11.50 11.61 1.17
C SER A 118 12.37 12.06 2.33
N LYS A 119 13.36 11.24 2.73
CA LYS A 119 14.33 11.61 3.76
C LYS A 119 15.17 12.83 3.35
N PHE A 120 15.58 12.92 2.09
CA PHE A 120 16.29 14.08 1.55
C PHE A 120 15.43 15.35 1.61
N PHE A 121 14.20 15.33 1.08
CA PHE A 121 13.33 16.51 1.08
C PHE A 121 12.89 16.91 2.49
N HIS A 122 12.58 15.95 3.38
CA HIS A 122 12.35 16.22 4.79
C HIS A 122 13.59 16.86 5.44
N GLY A 123 14.79 16.37 5.12
CA GLY A 123 16.05 16.98 5.56
C GLY A 123 16.22 18.42 5.08
N VAL A 124 15.93 18.70 3.81
CA VAL A 124 15.99 20.06 3.24
C VAL A 124 14.97 20.98 3.91
N ILE A 125 13.73 20.53 4.09
CA ILE A 125 12.67 21.31 4.76
C ILE A 125 13.05 21.59 6.21
N ASN A 126 13.47 20.56 6.96
CA ASN A 126 13.86 20.71 8.36
C ASN A 126 15.05 21.66 8.51
N ARG A 127 16.04 21.60 7.61
CA ARG A 127 17.16 22.55 7.59
C ARG A 127 16.69 23.97 7.35
N LYS A 128 15.78 24.19 6.39
CA LYS A 128 15.19 25.52 6.15
C LYS A 128 14.41 26.02 7.37
N LEU A 129 13.57 25.18 7.97
CA LEU A 129 12.80 25.52 9.17
C LEU A 129 13.70 25.84 10.36
N ALA A 130 14.75 25.06 10.59
CA ALA A 130 15.73 25.31 11.65
C ALA A 130 16.49 26.63 11.44
N ASN A 131 16.81 26.98 10.18
CA ASN A 131 17.46 28.25 9.87
C ASN A 131 16.51 29.45 9.99
N LEU A 132 15.21 29.27 9.71
CA LEU A 132 14.18 30.30 9.86
C LEU A 132 13.63 30.40 11.28
N ALA A 133 13.96 29.45 12.15
CA ALA A 133 13.51 29.46 13.54
C ALA A 133 14.09 30.66 14.27
N VAL A 134 13.22 31.49 14.83
CA VAL A 134 13.61 32.60 15.70
C VAL A 134 14.16 32.02 16.99
N LYS A 135 15.47 32.17 17.21
CA LYS A 135 16.19 31.66 18.39
C LYS A 135 16.05 32.53 19.63
N GLY A 136 15.61 33.77 19.45
CA GLY A 136 15.46 34.76 20.51
C GLY A 136 15.12 36.13 19.93
N VAL A 137 14.72 37.04 20.81
CA VAL A 137 14.39 38.42 20.47
C VAL A 137 15.08 39.36 21.45
N MET A 138 15.59 40.49 20.95
CA MET A 138 16.17 41.53 21.79
C MET A 138 15.06 42.50 22.22
N VAL A 139 14.88 42.67 23.54
CA VAL A 139 13.89 43.58 24.12
C VAL A 139 14.58 44.41 25.19
N ASP A 140 14.52 45.74 25.04
CA ASP A 140 15.14 46.71 25.95
C ASP A 140 16.64 46.43 26.24
N GLY A 141 17.37 45.98 25.22
CA GLY A 141 18.80 45.64 25.33
C GLY A 141 19.10 44.28 25.95
N VAL A 142 18.08 43.52 26.38
CA VAL A 142 18.23 42.16 26.92
C VAL A 142 17.85 41.12 25.86
N TRP A 143 18.72 40.13 25.66
CA TRP A 143 18.44 38.99 24.80
C TRP A 143 17.50 38.00 25.51
N LYS A 144 16.32 37.75 24.94
CA LYS A 144 15.35 36.75 25.43
C LYS A 144 15.32 35.55 24.48
N ASP A 145 15.68 34.37 24.97
CA ASP A 145 15.67 33.10 24.22
C ASP A 145 14.71 32.05 24.81
N ASP A 146 14.11 32.32 25.97
CA ASP A 146 13.04 31.49 26.54
C ASP A 146 11.83 31.45 25.57
N PRO A 147 11.36 30.26 25.14
CA PRO A 147 10.29 30.14 24.16
C PRO A 147 8.96 30.79 24.58
N CYS A 148 8.63 30.84 25.87
CA CYS A 148 7.41 31.46 26.35
C CYS A 148 7.53 32.99 26.28
N LEU A 149 8.67 33.54 26.70
CA LEU A 149 8.96 34.97 26.61
C LEU A 149 9.00 35.46 25.16
N VAL A 150 9.70 34.74 24.27
CA VAL A 150 9.77 35.08 22.84
C VAL A 150 8.37 35.13 22.24
N LYS A 151 7.51 34.14 22.53
CA LYS A 151 6.13 34.12 22.02
C LYS A 151 5.31 35.30 22.53
N GLU A 152 5.44 35.64 23.81
CA GLU A 152 4.70 36.75 24.41
C GLU A 152 5.13 38.10 23.83
N GLU A 153 6.43 38.31 23.60
CA GLU A 153 6.94 39.53 22.96
C GLU A 153 6.44 39.69 21.53
N PHE A 154 6.45 38.60 20.74
CA PHE A 154 5.86 38.62 19.41
C PHE A 154 4.35 38.92 19.46
N ARG A 155 3.62 38.32 20.42
CA ARG A 155 2.19 38.57 20.61
C ARG A 155 1.92 40.04 20.92
N LEU A 156 2.64 40.63 21.86
CA LEU A 156 2.49 42.04 22.26
C LEU A 156 2.87 42.99 21.11
N HIS A 157 3.97 42.70 20.41
CA HIS A 157 4.41 43.50 19.26
C HIS A 157 3.32 43.62 18.20
N PHE A 158 2.75 42.49 17.77
CA PHE A 158 1.69 42.52 16.75
C PHE A 158 0.37 43.04 17.32
N ALA A 159 0.00 42.70 18.56
CA ALA A 159 -1.22 43.23 19.19
C ALA A 159 -1.26 44.77 19.18
N SER A 160 -0.13 45.43 19.47
CA SER A 160 -0.04 46.91 19.43
C SER A 160 -0.12 47.50 18.01
N ARG A 161 0.21 46.73 16.97
CA ARG A 161 0.13 47.16 15.56
C ARG A 161 -1.26 46.96 14.97
N PHE A 162 -2.00 45.99 15.50
CA PHE A 162 -3.38 45.69 15.11
C PHE A 162 -4.43 46.31 16.03
N SER A 163 -4.04 46.90 17.16
CA SER A 163 -4.94 47.73 17.95
C SER A 163 -5.31 48.99 17.16
N GLU A 164 -6.60 49.34 17.18
CA GLU A 164 -7.09 50.55 16.51
C GLU A 164 -6.27 51.78 16.95
N PRO A 165 -5.91 52.68 16.00
CA PRO A 165 -5.31 53.94 16.39
C PRO A 165 -6.29 54.65 17.32
N THR A 166 -5.84 54.96 18.54
CA THR A 166 -6.59 55.80 19.46
C THR A 166 -7.01 57.06 18.71
N SER A 167 -8.33 57.20 18.56
CA SER A 167 -9.06 58.28 17.90
C SER A 167 -8.30 59.61 17.88
N ASN A 168 -7.50 59.83 16.83
CA ASN A 168 -7.03 61.15 16.39
C ASN A 168 -6.89 61.20 14.86
N ARG A 169 -7.76 60.48 14.14
CA ARG A 169 -8.18 60.96 12.81
C ARG A 169 -9.09 62.16 13.06
N CYS A 170 -8.51 63.35 13.10
CA CYS A 170 -9.27 64.57 12.88
C CYS A 170 -10.05 64.42 11.57
N ARG A 171 -11.32 64.82 11.63
CA ARG A 171 -12.23 64.95 10.49
C ARG A 171 -11.60 65.74 9.35
#